data_AF-A0A9E0Q627-F1
#
_entry.id   AF-A0A9E0Q627-F1
#
_cell.length_a   1.000
_cell.length_b   1.000
_cell.length_c   1.000
_cell.angle_alpha   90.00
_cell.angle_beta   90.00
_cell.angle_gamma   90.00
#
_symmetry.space_group_name_H-M   'P 1'
#
loop_
_entity.id
_entity.type
_entity.pdbx_description
1 polymer ?
#
loop_
_entity_poly.entity_id
_entity_poly.type
_entity_poly.pdbx_seq_one_letter_code
_entity_poly.pdbx_strand_id
1 'polypeptide(L)'
;MSSTDPNLGLNYGWTLGESGWDTGMDANLKRLGAVVGLSVKDRDLTTPPASPTNGDRYLIPAAATGVWAGKTNQIAVRIADAWEYHTPTIGWLCYIEDEAKLSAFKSTGWSAGLAI
;
A
#
# COMPACT_ATOMS: atom_id res chain seq x y z
N MET A 1 13.85 -11.06 16.75
CA MET A 1 12.73 -10.28 17.33
C MET A 1 11.78 -9.92 16.19
N SER A 2 10.48 -9.85 16.44
CA SER A 2 9.51 -9.43 15.41
C SER A 2 9.55 -7.91 15.19
N SER A 3 9.21 -7.49 13.99
CA SER A 3 8.85 -6.12 13.63
C SER A 3 7.33 -5.95 13.67
N THR A 4 6.86 -4.70 13.55
CA THR A 4 5.43 -4.37 13.54
C THR A 4 5.08 -3.62 12.26
N ASP A 5 3.99 -4.00 11.60
CA ASP A 5 3.50 -3.29 10.43
C ASP A 5 2.98 -1.90 10.84
N PRO A 6 3.26 -0.86 10.05
CA PRO A 6 2.99 0.52 10.43
C PRO A 6 1.51 0.94 10.34
N ASN A 7 0.65 0.16 9.68
CA ASN A 7 -0.73 0.55 9.39
C ASN A 7 -1.74 -0.10 10.34
N LEU A 8 -1.54 -1.37 10.72
CA LEU A 8 -2.47 -2.11 11.60
C LEU A 8 -1.83 -2.61 12.89
N GLY A 9 -0.52 -2.49 13.06
CA GLY A 9 0.17 -2.95 14.27
C GLY A 9 0.33 -4.47 14.37
N LEU A 10 0.25 -5.19 13.26
CA LEU A 10 0.48 -6.62 13.15
C LEU A 10 1.97 -6.92 13.26
N ASN A 11 2.32 -7.90 14.07
CA ASN A 11 3.70 -8.35 14.15
C ASN A 11 4.07 -9.21 12.93
N TYR A 12 5.33 -9.15 12.50
CA TYR A 12 5.91 -10.00 11.45
C TYR A 12 7.43 -10.18 11.69
N GLY A 13 8.12 -11.07 10.98
CA GLY A 13 9.58 -11.20 11.03
C GLY A 13 10.10 -11.97 12.23
N TRP A 14 9.40 -13.03 12.66
CA TRP A 14 9.84 -13.83 13.81
C TRP A 14 11.03 -14.72 13.46
N THR A 15 12.17 -14.48 14.12
CA THR A 15 13.39 -15.28 13.94
C THR A 15 13.45 -16.53 14.84
N LEU A 16 12.85 -16.48 16.04
CA LEU A 16 12.95 -17.59 16.99
C LEU A 16 11.82 -18.58 16.75
N GLY A 17 12.18 -19.85 16.52
CA GLY A 17 11.19 -20.92 16.31
C GLY A 17 10.51 -20.88 14.93
N GLU A 18 11.02 -20.07 14.00
CA GLU A 18 10.67 -20.23 12.59
C GLU A 18 11.23 -21.55 12.04
N SER A 19 10.54 -22.10 11.04
CA SER A 19 11.01 -23.28 10.30
C SER A 19 10.67 -23.13 8.80
N GLY A 20 10.91 -21.95 8.24
CA GLY A 20 10.66 -21.59 6.83
C GLY A 20 9.24 -21.15 6.49
N TRP A 21 8.34 -21.00 7.48
CA TRP A 21 6.97 -20.51 7.26
C TRP A 21 6.87 -18.98 7.30
N ASP A 22 7.85 -18.31 7.92
CA ASP A 22 7.86 -16.89 8.22
C ASP A 22 7.79 -16.03 6.96
N THR A 23 8.53 -16.38 5.91
CA THR A 23 8.60 -15.59 4.67
C THR A 23 7.22 -15.38 4.04
N GLY A 24 6.41 -16.44 3.96
CA GLY A 24 5.05 -16.37 3.42
C GLY A 24 4.10 -15.65 4.39
N MET A 25 4.23 -15.90 5.68
CA MET A 25 3.39 -15.26 6.69
C MET A 25 3.65 -13.75 6.78
N ASP A 26 4.90 -13.33 6.75
CA ASP A 26 5.33 -11.94 6.76
C ASP A 26 4.75 -11.18 5.56
N ALA A 27 4.83 -11.76 4.36
CA ALA A 27 4.22 -11.20 3.17
C ALA A 27 2.70 -11.05 3.31
N ASN A 28 2.02 -12.02 3.92
CA ASN A 28 0.58 -11.97 4.15
C ASN A 28 0.19 -10.88 5.17
N LEU A 29 0.91 -10.79 6.28
CA LEU A 29 0.62 -9.84 7.36
C LEU A 29 0.90 -8.41 6.93
N LYS A 30 2.02 -8.17 6.23
CA LYS A 30 2.30 -6.86 5.61
C LYS A 30 1.24 -6.46 4.59
N ARG A 31 0.81 -7.40 3.73
CA ARG A 31 -0.28 -7.14 2.78
C ARG A 31 -1.57 -6.78 3.49
N LEU A 32 -1.92 -7.47 4.58
CA LEU A 32 -3.09 -7.16 5.38
C LEU A 32 -3.01 -5.74 5.93
N GLY A 33 -1.87 -5.38 6.53
CA GLY A 33 -1.52 -4.02 6.98
C GLY A 33 -1.72 -2.96 5.90
N ALA A 34 -1.23 -3.24 4.69
CA ALA A 34 -1.29 -2.30 3.59
C ALA A 34 -2.72 -2.02 3.09
N VAL A 35 -3.59 -3.04 3.02
CA VAL A 35 -4.85 -2.99 2.24
C VAL A 35 -6.13 -2.95 3.08
N VAL A 36 -6.11 -3.35 4.35
CA VAL A 36 -7.29 -3.22 5.22
C VAL A 36 -7.36 -1.82 5.78
N GLY A 37 -8.54 -1.20 5.71
CA GLY A 37 -8.68 0.23 6.02
C GLY A 37 -7.81 1.09 5.09
N LEU A 38 -7.81 0.77 3.79
CA LEU A 38 -6.95 1.41 2.80
C LEU A 38 -7.24 2.91 2.72
N SER A 39 -6.21 3.68 3.09
CA SER A 39 -6.16 5.14 3.01
C SER A 39 -4.82 5.52 2.39
N VAL A 40 -4.86 6.24 1.26
CA VAL A 40 -3.67 6.72 0.56
C VAL A 40 -3.56 8.22 0.74
N LYS A 41 -2.33 8.72 0.85
CA LYS A 41 -2.05 10.14 1.00
C LYS A 41 -2.42 10.94 -0.24
N ASP A 42 -2.19 10.35 -1.42
CA ASP A 42 -2.31 11.00 -2.73
C ASP A 42 -2.44 9.92 -3.82
N ARG A 43 -3.08 10.25 -4.95
CA ARG A 43 -3.25 9.37 -6.12
C ARG A 43 -2.72 9.89 -7.45
N ASP A 44 -2.24 11.14 -7.52
CA ASP A 44 -1.72 11.77 -8.74
C ASP A 44 -0.24 12.19 -8.65
N LEU A 45 0.39 12.00 -7.48
CA LEU A 45 1.84 12.13 -7.31
C LEU A 45 2.62 11.17 -8.23
N THR A 46 3.42 11.72 -9.14
CA THR A 46 4.15 10.93 -10.17
C THR A 46 5.53 10.44 -9.74
N THR A 47 6.04 10.88 -8.59
CA THR A 47 7.30 10.42 -8.00
C THR A 47 7.12 10.14 -6.51
N PRO A 48 7.77 9.11 -5.96
CA PRO A 48 7.74 8.91 -4.52
C PRO A 48 8.28 10.15 -3.78
N PRO A 49 7.75 10.48 -2.60
CA PRO A 49 8.31 11.53 -1.76
C PRO A 49 9.79 11.27 -1.47
N ALA A 50 10.58 12.34 -1.33
CA ALA A 50 12.00 12.23 -1.00
C ALA A 50 12.26 11.67 0.41
N SER A 51 11.27 11.76 1.30
CA SER A 51 11.35 11.30 2.70
C SER A 51 10.07 10.60 3.12
N PRO A 52 9.77 9.41 2.55
CA PRO A 52 8.56 8.66 2.89
C PRO A 52 8.72 7.98 4.25
N THR A 53 7.65 7.97 5.04
CA THR A 53 7.62 7.26 6.33
C THR A 53 6.99 5.88 6.20
N ASN A 54 7.42 4.91 7.02
CA ASN A 54 6.73 3.61 7.06
C ASN A 54 5.25 3.81 7.39
N GLY A 55 4.38 3.15 6.63
CA GLY A 55 2.93 3.30 6.68
C GLY A 55 2.36 4.23 5.61
N ASP A 56 3.21 5.00 4.94
CA ASP A 56 2.78 5.83 3.83
C ASP A 56 2.26 4.95 2.68
N ARG A 57 1.09 5.31 2.18
CA ARG A 57 0.41 4.63 1.08
C ARG A 57 0.06 5.62 -0.02
N TYR A 58 0.24 5.21 -1.27
CA TYR A 58 -0.02 6.02 -2.46
C TYR A 58 -0.67 5.16 -3.54
N LEU A 59 -1.55 5.76 -4.33
CA LEU A 59 -2.06 5.16 -5.57
C LEU A 59 -1.17 5.66 -6.72
N ILE A 60 -0.54 4.75 -7.44
CA ILE A 60 0.44 5.11 -8.46
C ILE A 60 -0.25 5.56 -9.77
N PRO A 61 -0.06 6.80 -10.24
CA PRO A 61 -0.67 7.29 -11.48
C PRO A 61 0.01 6.73 -12.73
N ALA A 62 -0.64 6.89 -13.89
CA ALA A 62 -0.17 6.33 -15.17
C ALA A 62 1.21 6.86 -15.64
N ALA A 63 1.58 8.07 -15.25
CA ALA A 63 2.84 8.72 -15.64
C ALA A 63 3.91 8.67 -14.53
N ALA A 64 3.82 7.69 -13.62
CA ALA A 64 4.77 7.58 -12.52
C ALA A 64 6.20 7.25 -13.00
N THR A 65 7.21 7.78 -12.31
CA THR A 65 8.62 7.62 -12.65
C THR A 65 9.43 7.09 -11.45
N GLY A 66 10.74 6.90 -11.64
CA GLY A 66 11.62 6.35 -10.61
C GLY A 66 11.23 4.93 -10.21
N VAL A 67 11.25 4.62 -8.91
CA VAL A 67 10.89 3.28 -8.41
C VAL A 67 9.41 2.92 -8.62
N TRP A 68 8.55 3.90 -8.91
CA TRP A 68 7.13 3.68 -9.22
C TRP A 68 6.85 3.43 -10.71
N ALA A 69 7.86 3.57 -11.59
CA ALA A 69 7.69 3.35 -13.03
C ALA A 69 7.16 1.94 -13.33
N GLY A 70 6.14 1.86 -14.19
CA GLY A 70 5.49 0.60 -14.58
C GLY A 70 4.56 -0.02 -13.53
N LYS A 71 4.28 0.68 -12.41
CA LYS A 71 3.41 0.20 -11.33
C LYS A 71 2.04 0.89 -11.30
N THR A 72 1.61 1.48 -12.42
CA THR A 72 0.32 2.16 -12.57
C THR A 72 -0.84 1.40 -11.94
N ASN A 73 -1.73 2.13 -11.26
CA ASN A 73 -2.91 1.65 -10.52
C ASN A 73 -2.62 0.77 -9.30
N GLN A 74 -1.38 0.37 -9.03
CA GLN A 74 -1.03 -0.36 -7.81
C GLN A 74 -1.02 0.56 -6.60
N ILE A 75 -1.24 -0.02 -5.42
CA ILE A 75 -1.00 0.65 -4.15
C ILE A 75 0.47 0.49 -3.80
N ALA A 76 1.21 1.59 -3.74
CA ALA A 76 2.52 1.65 -3.12
C ALA A 76 2.34 1.78 -1.61
N VAL A 77 3.07 1.00 -0.83
CA VAL A 77 3.15 1.14 0.63
C VAL A 77 4.62 1.12 1.08
N ARG A 78 4.96 1.98 2.05
CA ARG A 78 6.30 2.01 2.64
C ARG A 78 6.34 1.11 3.88
N ILE A 79 7.10 0.02 3.85
CA ILE A 79 7.24 -0.93 4.98
C ILE A 79 8.71 -1.29 5.12
N ALA A 80 9.24 -1.24 6.35
CA ALA A 80 10.65 -1.56 6.64
C ALA A 80 11.64 -0.86 5.69
N ASP A 81 11.41 0.42 5.41
CA ASP A 81 12.24 1.23 4.52
C ASP A 81 12.35 0.69 3.08
N ALA A 82 11.36 -0.09 2.65
CA ALA A 82 11.18 -0.57 1.29
C ALA A 82 9.79 -0.18 0.76
N TRP A 83 9.70 -0.01 -0.58
CA TRP A 83 8.40 0.11 -1.24
C TRP A 83 7.89 -1.29 -1.58
N GLU A 84 6.71 -1.62 -1.08
CA GLU A 84 5.94 -2.79 -1.51
C GLU A 84 4.77 -2.32 -2.38
N TYR A 85 4.34 -3.18 -3.31
CA TYR A 85 3.36 -2.84 -4.32
C TYR A 85 2.27 -3.89 -4.37
N HIS A 86 1.01 -3.47 -4.30
CA HIS A 86 -0.13 -4.36 -4.31
C HIS A 86 -1.09 -4.01 -5.45
N THR A 87 -1.32 -4.99 -6.33
CA THR A 87 -2.31 -4.89 -7.39
C THR A 87 -3.72 -4.96 -6.78
N PRO A 88 -4.57 -3.94 -6.97
CA PRO A 88 -5.94 -3.98 -6.47
C PRO A 88 -6.80 -4.99 -7.24
N THR A 89 -7.82 -5.51 -6.57
CA THR A 89 -8.87 -6.31 -7.20
C THR A 89 -10.18 -5.54 -7.22
N ILE A 90 -11.09 -5.89 -8.16
CA ILE A 90 -12.40 -5.24 -8.26
C ILE A 90 -13.10 -5.26 -6.89
N GLY A 91 -13.66 -4.11 -6.51
CA GLY A 91 -14.36 -3.93 -5.23
C GLY A 91 -13.51 -3.38 -4.09
N TRP A 92 -12.19 -3.23 -4.27
CA TRP A 92 -11.36 -2.53 -3.28
C TRP A 92 -11.83 -1.08 -3.12
N LEU A 93 -11.92 -0.63 -1.87
CA LEU A 93 -12.20 0.75 -1.51
C LEU A 93 -10.92 1.40 -1.01
N CYS A 94 -10.73 2.68 -1.33
CA CYS A 94 -9.57 3.46 -0.97
C CYS A 94 -10.01 4.89 -0.63
N TYR A 95 -9.73 5.33 0.58
CA TYR A 95 -9.85 6.74 0.92
C TYR A 95 -8.61 7.49 0.45
N ILE A 96 -8.81 8.60 -0.26
CA ILE A 96 -7.76 9.48 -0.78
C ILE A 96 -7.76 10.72 0.11
N GLU A 97 -6.72 10.86 0.93
CA GLU A 97 -6.68 11.80 2.06
C GLU A 97 -6.63 13.26 1.60
N ASP A 98 -5.80 13.59 0.61
CA ASP A 98 -5.62 14.94 0.07
C ASP A 98 -6.85 15.45 -0.71
N GLU A 99 -7.64 14.54 -1.29
CA GLU A 99 -8.88 14.86 -1.98
C GLU A 99 -10.15 14.77 -1.12
N ALA A 100 -10.05 14.17 0.07
CA ALA A 100 -11.20 13.77 0.90
C ALA A 100 -12.25 12.96 0.10
N LYS A 101 -11.80 11.95 -0.65
CA LYS A 101 -12.68 11.11 -1.49
C LYS A 101 -12.53 9.62 -1.24
N LEU A 102 -13.64 8.90 -1.29
CA LEU A 102 -13.66 7.45 -1.35
C LEU A 102 -13.69 6.97 -2.80
N SER A 103 -12.63 6.30 -3.26
CA SER A 103 -12.53 5.67 -4.57
C SER A 103 -12.74 4.16 -4.49
N ALA A 104 -13.25 3.58 -5.58
CA ALA A 104 -13.45 2.14 -5.72
C ALA A 104 -12.73 1.62 -6.96
N PHE A 105 -12.05 0.48 -6.84
CA PHE A 105 -11.43 -0.18 -7.98
C PHE A 105 -12.46 -0.99 -8.78
N LYS A 106 -12.55 -0.71 -10.08
CA LYS A 106 -13.49 -1.32 -11.03
C LYS A 106 -12.72 -1.99 -12.18
N SER A 107 -13.43 -2.65 -13.09
CA SER A 107 -12.83 -3.26 -14.30
C SER A 107 -12.06 -2.26 -15.18
N THR A 108 -12.41 -0.97 -15.12
CA THR A 108 -11.75 0.11 -15.85
C THR A 108 -10.69 0.86 -15.02
N GLY A 109 -10.34 0.36 -13.83
CA GLY A 109 -9.44 1.02 -12.88
C GLY A 109 -10.16 1.73 -11.72
N TRP A 110 -9.41 2.57 -11.00
CA TRP A 110 -9.93 3.37 -9.89
C TRP A 110 -10.97 4.38 -10.36
N SER A 111 -12.07 4.52 -9.62
CA SER A 111 -13.09 5.53 -9.91
C SER A 111 -12.59 6.95 -9.58
N ALA A 112 -13.26 7.96 -10.12
CA ALA A 112 -12.99 9.37 -9.78
C ALA A 112 -13.12 9.67 -8.27
N GLY A 113 -13.84 8.82 -7.53
CA GLY A 113 -14.11 8.95 -6.11
C GLY A 113 -15.39 9.72 -5.82
N LEU A 114 -15.93 9.51 -4.62
CA LEU A 114 -17.05 10.25 -4.05
C LEU A 114 -16.53 11.08 -2.89
N ALA A 115 -16.86 12.38 -2.84
CA ALA A 115 -16.54 13.21 -1.69
C ALA A 115 -17.27 12.70 -0.45
N ILE A 116 -16.60 12.69 0.69
CA ILE A 116 -17.14 12.25 1.98
C ILE A 116 -17.03 13.33 3.04
#